data_AF-A7T978-F1
#
_entry.id   AF-A7T978-F1
#
_cell.length_a   1.000
_cell.length_b   1.000
_cell.length_c   1.000
_cell.angle_alpha   90.00
_cell.angle_beta   90.00
_cell.angle_gamma   90.00
#
_symmetry.space_group_name_H-M   'P 1'
#
loop_
_entity.id
_entity.type
_entity.pdbx_description
1 polymer ?
#
loop_
_entity_poly.entity_id
_entity_poly.type
_entity_poly.pdbx_seq_one_letter_code
_entity_poly.pdbx_strand_id
1 'polypeptide(L)'
;DEWNKAVDECIVNAKKLIEEYNKKCKEQGVKQLLLRVKNIGQPGETICQLAKDLSAKHVVMGSRGCGTIRRTLLGSVSDYCVHHSSVPVTVIPPTKKRQEK
;
A
#
# COMPACT_ATOMS: atom_id res chain seq x y z
N ASP A 1 2.86 -22.10 -16.73
CA ASP A 1 2.72 -20.76 -17.32
C ASP A 1 3.58 -19.79 -16.53
N GLU A 2 4.49 -19.07 -17.19
CA GLU A 2 5.41 -18.12 -16.55
C GLU A 2 4.66 -17.03 -15.76
N TRP A 3 3.46 -16.67 -16.21
CA TRP A 3 2.64 -15.66 -15.58
C TRP A 3 2.17 -16.07 -14.17
N ASN A 4 1.75 -17.33 -14.01
CA ASN A 4 1.35 -17.86 -12.71
C ASN A 4 2.53 -17.90 -11.73
N LYS A 5 3.73 -18.24 -12.23
CA LYS A 5 4.94 -18.26 -11.40
C LYS A 5 5.30 -16.87 -10.86
N ALA A 6 5.23 -15.84 -11.71
CA ALA A 6 5.48 -14.46 -11.30
C ALA A 6 4.47 -13.97 -10.24
N VAL A 7 3.19 -14.31 -10.42
CA VAL A 7 2.13 -14.00 -9.44
C VAL A 7 2.39 -14.71 -8.11
N ASP A 8 2.75 -15.99 -8.14
CA ASP A 8 3.05 -16.77 -6.94
C ASP A 8 4.25 -16.20 -6.18
N GLU A 9 5.31 -15.80 -6.89
CA GLU A 9 6.47 -15.12 -6.29
C GLU A 9 6.07 -13.79 -5.62
N CYS A 10 5.25 -12.97 -6.27
CA CYS A 10 4.71 -11.75 -5.67
C CYS A 10 3.90 -12.04 -4.40
N ILE A 11 3.05 -13.07 -4.43
CA ILE A 11 2.24 -13.48 -3.27
C ILE A 11 3.16 -13.92 -2.13
N VAL A 12 4.17 -14.75 -2.39
CA VAL A 12 5.14 -15.23 -1.39
C VAL A 12 5.88 -14.06 -0.75
N ASN A 13 6.38 -13.11 -1.54
CA ASN A 13 7.06 -11.93 -1.03
C ASN A 13 6.13 -11.05 -0.19
N ALA A 14 4.88 -10.87 -0.62
CA ALA A 14 3.87 -10.17 0.18
C ALA A 14 3.57 -10.90 1.50
N LYS A 15 3.52 -12.25 1.53
CA LYS A 15 3.35 -13.01 2.78
C LYS A 15 4.47 -12.72 3.77
N LYS A 16 5.73 -12.82 3.31
CA LYS A 16 6.91 -12.57 4.15
C LYS A 16 6.89 -11.16 4.74
N LEU A 17 6.61 -10.16 3.91
CA LEU A 17 6.52 -8.77 4.34
C LEU A 17 5.45 -8.59 5.42
N ILE A 18 4.24 -9.09 5.18
CA ILE A 18 3.13 -8.96 6.13
C ILE A 18 3.44 -9.66 7.45
N GLU A 19 4.06 -10.83 7.43
CA GLU A 19 4.44 -11.57 8.63
C GLU A 19 5.47 -10.81 9.47
N GLU A 20 6.50 -10.24 8.83
CA GLU A 20 7.50 -9.41 9.48
C GLU A 20 6.87 -8.21 10.19
N TYR A 21 6.02 -7.44 9.50
CA TYR A 21 5.39 -6.25 10.08
C TYR A 21 4.33 -6.59 11.12
N ASN A 22 3.62 -7.71 10.96
CA ASN A 22 2.71 -8.19 12.00
C ASN A 22 3.42 -8.47 13.31
N LYS A 23 4.59 -9.11 13.25
CA LYS A 23 5.42 -9.37 14.43
C LYS A 23 5.79 -8.05 15.12
N LYS A 24 6.29 -7.07 14.36
CA LYS A 24 6.61 -5.73 14.87
C LYS A 24 5.40 -5.04 15.51
N CYS A 25 4.23 -5.09 14.87
CA CYS A 25 3.01 -4.52 15.43
C CYS A 25 2.60 -5.19 16.75
N LYS A 26 2.70 -6.53 16.84
CA LYS A 26 2.42 -7.27 18.09
C LYS A 26 3.36 -6.85 19.22
N GLU A 27 4.66 -6.76 18.93
CA GLU A 27 5.69 -6.35 19.90
C GLU A 27 5.43 -4.93 20.45
N GLN A 28 4.81 -4.07 19.65
CA GLN A 28 4.42 -2.71 20.04
C GLN A 28 3.00 -2.62 20.63
N GLY A 29 2.32 -3.75 20.87
CA GLY A 29 0.96 -3.77 21.41
C GLY A 29 -0.12 -3.23 20.46
N VAL A 30 0.18 -3.12 19.16
CA VAL A 30 -0.77 -2.62 18.16
C VAL A 30 -1.72 -3.74 17.74
N LYS A 31 -3.01 -3.56 18.04
CA LYS A 31 -4.07 -4.44 17.53
C LYS A 31 -4.11 -4.36 16.00
N GLN A 32 -3.94 -5.49 15.33
CA GLN A 32 -3.89 -5.57 13.87
C GLN A 32 -5.06 -6.37 13.30
N LEU A 33 -5.52 -5.94 12.13
CA LEU A 33 -6.39 -6.72 11.26
C LEU A 33 -5.67 -6.88 9.92
N LEU A 34 -5.41 -8.13 9.54
CA LEU A 34 -4.82 -8.46 8.24
C LEU A 34 -5.95 -8.72 7.25
N LEU A 35 -6.00 -7.93 6.18
CA LEU A 35 -6.92 -8.15 5.06
C LEU A 35 -6.12 -8.42 3.79
N ARG A 36 -6.48 -9.50 3.10
CA ARG A 36 -6.02 -9.76 1.74
C ARG A 36 -7.21 -9.58 0.82
N VAL A 37 -7.17 -8.56 0.00
CA VAL A 37 -8.21 -8.34 -0.99
C VAL A 37 -7.74 -8.89 -2.32
N LYS A 38 -8.41 -9.95 -2.77
CA LYS A 38 -8.29 -10.44 -4.15
C LYS A 38 -9.31 -9.67 -4.98
N ASN A 39 -8.96 -8.46 -5.41
CA ASN A 39 -9.81 -7.71 -6.32
C ASN A 39 -9.16 -7.61 -7.69
N ILE A 40 -9.99 -7.65 -8.74
CA ILE A 40 -9.59 -7.41 -10.14
C ILE A 40 -9.52 -5.89 -10.43
N GLY A 41 -9.91 -5.04 -9.47
CA GLY A 41 -9.98 -3.58 -9.61
C GLY A 41 -8.69 -2.80 -9.31
N GLN A 42 -8.76 -1.48 -9.45
CA GLN A 42 -7.63 -0.57 -9.20
C GLN A 42 -7.32 -0.47 -7.69
N PRO A 43 -6.04 -0.53 -7.26
CA PRO A 43 -5.69 -0.51 -5.84
C PRO A 43 -6.17 0.72 -5.08
N GLY A 44 -6.13 1.91 -5.69
CA GLY A 44 -6.53 3.16 -5.04
C GLY A 44 -8.01 3.18 -4.66
N GLU A 45 -8.87 2.76 -5.58
CA GLU A 45 -10.31 2.61 -5.35
C GLU A 45 -10.59 1.59 -4.24
N THR A 46 -9.94 0.42 -4.32
CA THR A 46 -10.10 -0.63 -3.32
C THR A 46 -9.72 -0.14 -1.92
N ILE A 47 -8.62 0.61 -1.78
CA ILE A 47 -8.20 1.20 -0.50
C ILE A 47 -9.24 2.20 0.02
N CYS A 48 -9.75 3.09 -0.84
CA CYS A 48 -10.77 4.07 -0.45
C CYS A 48 -12.08 3.41 -0.02
N GLN A 49 -12.48 2.33 -0.70
CA GLN A 49 -13.67 1.57 -0.34
C GLN A 49 -13.49 0.86 1.00
N LEU A 50 -12.36 0.18 1.22
CA LEU A 50 -12.06 -0.46 2.51
C LEU A 50 -12.01 0.54 3.66
N ALA A 51 -11.48 1.75 3.44
CA ALA A 51 -11.48 2.78 4.47
C ALA A 51 -12.91 3.14 4.92
N LYS A 52 -13.88 3.17 3.99
CA LYS A 52 -15.31 3.36 4.30
C LYS A 52 -15.89 2.13 4.99
N ASP A 53 -15.72 0.95 4.41
CA ASP A 53 -16.33 -0.30 4.89
C ASP A 53 -15.88 -0.65 6.31
N LEU A 54 -14.60 -0.40 6.62
CA LEU A 54 -14.01 -0.65 7.93
C LEU A 54 -14.22 0.52 8.91
N SER A 55 -14.91 1.59 8.49
CA SER A 55 -15.04 2.82 9.28
C SER A 55 -13.68 3.34 9.78
N ALA A 56 -12.65 3.20 8.95
CA ALA A 56 -11.30 3.65 9.27
C ALA A 56 -11.33 5.15 9.58
N LYS A 57 -10.48 5.61 10.51
CA LYS A 57 -10.39 7.04 10.86
C LYS A 57 -9.29 7.77 10.11
N HIS A 58 -8.33 7.02 9.56
CA HIS A 58 -7.13 7.54 8.91
C HIS A 58 -6.52 6.47 8.02
N VAL A 59 -5.90 6.86 6.91
CA VAL A 59 -5.11 5.97 6.04
C VAL A 59 -3.64 6.39 6.08
N VAL A 60 -2.74 5.47 6.39
CA VAL A 60 -1.29 5.69 6.31
C VAL A 60 -0.71 4.79 5.24
N MET A 61 0.03 5.36 4.29
CA MET A 61 0.61 4.60 3.19
C MET A 61 1.96 5.13 2.75
N GLY A 62 2.80 4.25 2.18
CA GLY A 62 4.07 4.65 1.59
C GLY A 62 3.90 5.20 0.17
N SER A 63 4.93 5.90 -0.29
CA SER A 63 5.12 6.26 -1.70
C SER A 63 6.47 5.75 -2.21
N ARG A 64 6.61 5.61 -3.52
CA ARG A 64 7.88 5.16 -4.13
C ARG A 64 8.90 6.29 -4.30
N GLY A 65 8.47 7.56 -4.17
CA GLY A 65 9.27 8.76 -4.42
C GLY A 65 10.18 8.63 -5.63
N CYS A 66 9.57 8.44 -6.81
CA CYS A 66 10.24 8.80 -8.05
C CYS A 66 10.36 10.33 -8.04
N GLY A 67 11.57 10.87 -8.19
CA GLY A 67 11.77 12.33 -8.33
C GLY A 67 10.86 12.93 -9.43
N THR A 68 10.84 14.26 -9.52
CA THR A 68 10.04 15.12 -10.43
C THR A 68 10.22 14.83 -11.94
N ILE A 69 10.69 13.67 -12.33
CA ILE A 69 11.14 13.38 -13.67
C ILE A 69 10.01 12.70 -14.43
N ARG A 70 9.28 13.63 -15.06
CA ARG A 70 8.73 13.54 -16.40
C ARG A 70 7.49 12.66 -16.55
N ARG A 71 6.33 13.33 -16.45
CA ARG A 71 5.02 12.95 -17.02
C ARG A 71 4.19 12.03 -16.11
N THR A 72 3.30 12.64 -15.33
CA THR A 72 2.08 12.04 -14.77
C THR A 72 1.29 11.29 -15.86
N LEU A 73 1.66 10.05 -16.18
CA LEU A 73 0.99 9.30 -17.25
C LEU A 73 -0.27 8.57 -16.76
N LEU A 74 -0.40 8.25 -15.46
CA LEU A 74 -1.53 7.46 -14.94
C LEU A 74 -1.97 7.78 -13.48
N GLY A 75 -1.44 8.83 -12.86
CA GLY A 75 -1.60 9.04 -11.40
C GLY A 75 -0.88 7.95 -10.58
N SER A 76 -0.78 8.12 -9.26
CA SER A 76 -0.24 7.07 -8.36
C SER A 76 -1.31 6.59 -7.41
N VAL A 77 -1.17 5.39 -6.82
CA VAL A 77 -2.13 4.89 -5.81
C VAL A 77 -2.23 5.87 -4.64
N SER A 78 -1.10 6.40 -4.16
CA SER A 78 -1.10 7.41 -3.09
C SER A 78 -1.79 8.70 -3.50
N ASP A 79 -1.60 9.14 -4.74
CA ASP A 79 -2.22 10.33 -5.29
C ASP A 79 -3.75 10.15 -5.42
N TYR A 80 -4.19 9.00 -5.94
CA TYR A 80 -5.61 8.65 -5.99
C TYR A 80 -6.24 8.67 -4.60
N CYS A 81 -5.62 8.00 -3.61
CA CYS A 81 -6.15 7.94 -2.26
C CYS A 81 -6.25 9.34 -1.61
N VAL A 82 -5.25 10.20 -1.80
CA VAL A 82 -5.27 11.57 -1.26
C VAL A 82 -6.46 12.37 -1.79
N HIS A 83 -6.81 12.20 -3.08
CA HIS A 83 -7.90 12.95 -3.69
C HIS A 83 -9.30 12.35 -3.44
N HIS A 84 -9.42 11.04 -3.21
CA HIS A 84 -10.71 10.33 -3.20
C HIS A 84 -11.09 9.70 -1.85
N SER A 85 -10.16 9.63 -0.89
CA SER A 85 -10.45 9.06 0.42
C SER A 85 -11.45 9.91 1.19
N SER A 86 -12.40 9.25 1.87
CA SER A 86 -13.34 9.91 2.78
C SER A 86 -12.73 10.27 4.14
N VAL A 87 -11.48 9.88 4.38
CA VAL A 87 -10.74 10.13 5.62
C VAL A 87 -9.33 10.65 5.35
N PRO A 88 -8.69 11.33 6.31
CA PRO A 88 -7.34 11.86 6.14
C PRO A 88 -6.34 10.77 5.71
N VAL A 89 -5.44 11.14 4.80
CA VAL A 89 -4.40 10.26 4.25
C VAL A 89 -3.02 10.83 4.58
N THR A 90 -2.17 10.05 5.24
CA THR A 90 -0.75 10.36 5.44
C THR A 90 0.10 9.55 4.46
N VAL A 91 0.85 10.26 3.62
CA VAL A 91 1.79 9.65 2.68
C VAL A 91 3.21 9.74 3.22
N ILE A 92 3.86 8.59 3.39
CA ILE A 92 5.24 8.49 3.87
C ILE A 92 6.18 8.47 2.66
N PRO A 93 7.09 9.45 2.50
CA PRO A 93 8.08 9.46 1.42
C PRO A 93 9.14 8.36 1.62
N PRO A 94 9.83 7.91 0.55
CA PRO A 94 10.93 6.97 0.71
C PRO A 94 12.08 7.59 1.49
N THR A 95 12.80 6.76 2.24
CA THR A 95 13.98 7.18 2.99
C THR A 95 15.11 7.62 2.06
N LYS A 96 15.97 8.55 2.51
CA LYS A 96 17.08 9.11 1.71
C LYS A 96 17.98 8.04 1.07
N LYS A 97 18.26 6.94 1.79
CA LYS A 97 19.06 5.78 1.30
C LYS A 97 18.48 5.09 0.05
N ARG A 98 17.19 5.24 -0.24
CA ARG A 98 16.53 4.66 -1.42
C ARG A 98 16.54 5.61 -2.63
N GLN A 99 16.74 6.91 -2.42
CA GLN A 99 16.74 7.91 -3.49
C GLN A 99 18.08 8.01 -4.23
N GLU A 100 19.16 7.48 -3.63
CA GLU A 100 20.53 7.48 -4.16
C GLU A 100 20.87 6.19 -4.95
N LYS A 101 19.91 5.26 -5.11
CA LYS A 101 20.02 4.08 -5.98
C LYS A 101 19.21 4.29 -7.25
#